data_AF-A0A2E3QS59-F1
#
_entry.id   AF-A0A2E3QS59-F1
#
_cell.length_a   1.000
_cell.length_b   1.000
_cell.length_c   1.000
_cell.angle_alpha   90.00
_cell.angle_beta   90.00
_cell.angle_gamma   90.00
#
_symmetry.space_group_name_H-M   'P 1'
#
loop_
_entity.id
_entity.type
_entity.pdbx_description
1 polymer ?
#
loop_
_entity_poly.entity_id
_entity_poly.type
_entity_poly.pdbx_seq_one_letter_code
_entity_poly.pdbx_strand_id
1 'polypeptide(L)'
;MSTMWSSSEASSSLDDSNRSAWRPSTVGKGGMNTANSAVTSDRSATSSETRETARARVTDGERWGGGGRPAGGGDSPGPHAQAERRLRATGFERPSLSDRMSSRLLVVALLVLAACEAAPDTPPPATTTAVRSPGPEPADPDRLSLILPTANRALFEDAPERFYQGLNVTIDSMREEKWEGGQYGFVRDPVPAAFGRRTFRRVHEGIDIAPAERDSLGEPVDSVMAIDRGVVAYVNTGASAYGNYVVVEHDWSDSPVYSLYAHLADTAVVEGDTVVQGARLGTLGYTGRGISRDRAHVHLEIAFLINRHEGVWFEEYIGSEDAHGLFFGANLAGVPPAGLFLALRENPDLTFPEYVASLAESYVIDLPGGQPLDLIERYPWLGPEAAAADPASVPAWRIEFTQEGAPMRVEVARTPVERATVDGVSLRIWLTSASTNRVLQRRGISFEPTRRGYQTFALYSTTVDQVPRW
;
A
#
# COMPACT_ATOMS: atom_id res chain seq x y z
N MET A 1 9.75 -34.05 -62.66
CA MET A 1 10.39 -32.75 -62.36
C MET A 1 10.31 -32.59 -60.84
N SER A 2 11.24 -33.19 -60.07
CA SER A 2 12.50 -32.58 -59.55
C SER A 2 12.20 -31.39 -58.63
N THR A 3 12.65 -31.24 -57.38
CA THR A 3 13.71 -31.91 -56.58
C THR A 3 13.69 -31.38 -55.12
N MET A 4 14.01 -32.25 -54.15
CA MET A 4 14.88 -32.10 -52.95
C MET A 4 14.76 -30.96 -51.88
N TRP A 5 14.55 -31.42 -50.63
CA TRP A 5 15.33 -31.25 -49.36
C TRP A 5 15.59 -29.90 -48.63
N SER A 6 15.25 -29.94 -47.32
CA SER A 6 16.05 -29.57 -46.11
C SER A 6 15.84 -28.23 -45.37
N SER A 7 15.21 -28.36 -44.19
CA SER A 7 15.65 -27.99 -42.81
C SER A 7 16.46 -26.71 -42.51
N SER A 8 15.96 -25.92 -41.55
CA SER A 8 16.69 -25.62 -40.29
C SER A 8 15.75 -25.13 -39.18
N GLU A 9 15.83 -25.80 -38.03
CA GLU A 9 15.20 -25.49 -36.75
C GLU A 9 15.77 -24.23 -36.09
N ALA A 10 14.94 -23.56 -35.28
CA ALA A 10 15.36 -22.85 -34.06
C ALA A 10 14.14 -22.66 -33.15
N SER A 11 13.75 -23.75 -32.46
CA SER A 11 12.96 -23.72 -31.24
C SER A 11 13.91 -23.59 -30.04
N SER A 12 13.67 -22.61 -29.17
CA SER A 12 14.21 -22.54 -27.80
C SER A 12 13.08 -22.00 -26.92
N SER A 13 12.28 -22.89 -26.33
CA SER A 13 12.49 -23.52 -25.03
C SER A 13 12.10 -22.57 -23.88
N LEU A 14 10.81 -22.66 -23.55
CA LEU A 14 10.25 -22.35 -22.25
C LEU A 14 11.00 -23.16 -21.20
N ASP A 15 11.54 -22.47 -20.19
CA ASP A 15 12.21 -23.09 -19.06
C ASP A 15 11.14 -23.41 -18.00
N ASP A 16 10.69 -24.65 -18.02
CA ASP A 16 9.79 -25.25 -17.05
C ASP A 16 10.63 -26.17 -16.16
N SER A 17 11.27 -25.59 -15.14
CA SER A 17 12.14 -26.34 -14.24
C SER A 17 12.24 -25.74 -12.83
N ASN A 18 11.13 -25.66 -12.08
CA ASN A 18 11.23 -25.80 -10.62
C ASN A 18 9.90 -26.22 -9.97
N ARG A 19 9.51 -27.48 -10.14
CA ARG A 19 8.52 -28.14 -9.27
C ARG A 19 9.15 -29.36 -8.61
N SER A 20 8.98 -29.41 -7.29
CA SER A 20 9.24 -30.53 -6.36
C SER A 20 10.69 -30.73 -5.88
N ALA A 21 10.91 -30.59 -4.56
CA ALA A 21 11.09 -31.74 -3.67
C ALA A 21 11.55 -31.29 -2.27
N TRP A 22 10.68 -31.34 -1.25
CA TRP A 22 11.10 -31.66 0.13
C TRP A 22 9.99 -32.45 0.84
N ARG A 23 10.26 -33.75 1.06
CA ARG A 23 9.58 -34.61 2.03
C ARG A 23 10.69 -35.25 2.89
N PRO A 24 10.65 -35.17 4.23
CA PRO A 24 11.54 -35.97 5.05
C PRO A 24 10.89 -37.32 5.36
N SER A 25 11.54 -38.41 4.95
CA SER A 25 11.26 -39.76 5.43
C SER A 25 12.07 -40.08 6.68
N THR A 26 11.37 -40.59 7.69
CA THR A 26 11.89 -41.21 8.91
C THR A 26 12.43 -42.62 8.68
N VAL A 27 13.15 -43.13 9.72
CA VAL A 27 13.70 -44.50 9.96
C VAL A 27 15.16 -44.65 9.50
N GLY A 28 16.14 -45.10 10.29
CA GLY A 28 16.19 -45.66 11.64
C GLY A 28 17.22 -46.80 11.73
N LYS A 29 18.13 -46.70 12.70
CA LYS A 29 18.98 -47.73 13.37
C LYS A 29 20.37 -48.12 12.82
N GLY A 30 21.30 -48.11 13.79
CA GLY A 30 22.49 -48.97 13.93
C GLY A 30 23.80 -48.18 13.78
N GLY A 31 24.73 -48.07 14.74
CA GLY A 31 24.98 -48.72 16.02
C GLY A 31 26.51 -48.76 16.24
N MET A 32 26.95 -48.79 17.51
CA MET A 32 28.33 -49.00 18.04
C MET A 32 29.24 -47.75 18.14
N ASN A 33 29.44 -47.20 19.35
CA ASN A 33 30.45 -47.51 20.40
C ASN A 33 31.82 -46.90 20.04
N THR A 34 32.48 -46.08 20.87
CA THR A 34 32.93 -46.36 22.25
C THR A 34 33.24 -45.10 23.09
N ALA A 35 33.14 -45.32 24.41
CA ALA A 35 33.44 -44.50 25.60
C ALA A 35 34.64 -43.53 25.60
N ASN A 36 34.50 -42.43 26.36
CA ASN A 36 35.26 -42.25 27.62
C ASN A 36 34.73 -41.12 28.53
N SER A 37 34.25 -41.52 29.70
CA SER A 37 34.63 -41.07 31.05
C SER A 37 34.64 -39.56 31.43
N ALA A 38 33.58 -39.20 32.18
CA ALA A 38 33.50 -38.38 33.39
C ALA A 38 34.68 -37.49 33.85
N VAL A 39 34.38 -36.24 34.21
CA VAL A 39 34.70 -35.63 35.52
C VAL A 39 33.64 -34.58 35.88
N THR A 40 33.11 -34.73 37.09
CA THR A 40 32.26 -33.79 37.84
C THR A 40 33.09 -32.64 38.43
N SER A 41 32.56 -31.41 38.43
CA SER A 41 32.73 -30.53 39.59
C SER A 41 31.62 -29.49 39.69
N ASP A 42 30.97 -29.59 40.83
CA ASP A 42 29.98 -28.70 41.42
C ASP A 42 30.69 -27.45 41.99
N ARG A 43 30.04 -26.28 41.92
CA ARG A 43 30.23 -25.17 42.88
C ARG A 43 29.21 -24.04 42.65
N SER A 44 28.21 -24.06 43.51
CA SER A 44 27.42 -22.94 44.01
C SER A 44 28.26 -21.75 44.52
N ALA A 45 27.82 -20.51 44.31
CA ALA A 45 27.80 -19.46 45.33
C ALA A 45 26.96 -18.24 44.91
N THR A 46 26.18 -17.78 45.89
CA THR A 46 25.24 -16.66 46.01
C THR A 46 25.89 -15.28 46.24
N SER A 47 25.16 -14.19 45.98
CA SER A 47 25.06 -12.88 46.71
C SER A 47 24.67 -11.76 45.71
N SER A 48 23.49 -11.12 45.76
CA SER A 48 22.88 -10.16 46.70
C SER A 48 23.09 -8.69 46.31
N GLU A 49 21.96 -7.98 46.12
CA GLU A 49 21.67 -6.56 46.37
C GLU A 49 22.51 -5.47 45.65
N THR A 50 21.92 -4.50 44.95
CA THR A 50 21.27 -3.33 45.57
C THR A 50 20.52 -2.47 44.53
N ARG A 51 19.44 -1.82 44.98
CA ARG A 51 18.74 -0.72 44.30
C ARG A 51 19.56 0.56 44.38
N GLU A 52 19.59 1.37 43.32
CA GLU A 52 19.63 2.82 43.47
C GLU A 52 18.96 3.55 42.29
N THR A 53 18.12 4.52 42.65
CA THR A 53 17.37 5.45 41.81
C THR A 53 18.26 6.57 41.28
N ALA A 54 18.10 6.99 40.02
CA ALA A 54 18.52 8.33 39.60
C ALA A 54 17.66 8.89 38.46
N ARG A 55 17.14 10.09 38.72
CA ARG A 55 16.41 10.99 37.82
C ARG A 55 17.29 11.43 36.64
N ALA A 56 16.76 11.41 35.42
CA ALA A 56 17.38 12.09 34.29
C ALA A 56 16.75 13.48 34.09
N ARG A 57 17.60 14.50 34.17
CA ARG A 57 17.32 15.90 33.82
C ARG A 57 17.46 16.09 32.32
N VAL A 58 16.64 17.01 31.82
CA VAL A 58 16.73 17.69 30.52
C VAL A 58 18.08 18.39 30.37
N THR A 59 18.72 18.26 29.20
CA THR A 59 19.75 19.20 28.72
C THR A 59 19.60 19.41 27.22
N ASP A 60 19.32 20.66 26.86
CA ASP A 60 19.44 21.25 25.53
C ASP A 60 20.90 21.39 25.08
N GLY A 61 21.08 21.31 23.76
CA GLY A 61 21.81 22.31 22.98
C GLY A 61 23.33 22.27 22.99
N GLU A 62 23.92 21.72 21.92
CA GLU A 62 25.29 22.05 21.51
C GLU A 62 25.35 22.70 20.13
N ARG A 63 25.97 23.87 20.17
CA ARG A 63 26.25 24.85 19.13
C ARG A 63 27.72 24.69 18.74
N TRP A 64 28.03 24.61 17.46
CA TRP A 64 29.42 24.71 16.97
C TRP A 64 29.71 26.10 16.40
N GLY A 65 30.78 26.73 16.91
CA GLY A 65 31.42 27.94 16.35
C GLY A 65 32.15 27.63 15.03
N GLY A 66 32.71 28.57 14.27
CA GLY A 66 33.13 29.94 14.55
C GLY A 66 34.56 30.12 14.02
N GLY A 67 34.73 30.93 12.97
CA GLY A 67 36.03 31.37 12.40
C GLY A 67 36.03 31.30 10.87
N GLY A 68 36.47 32.29 10.08
CA GLY A 68 37.00 33.63 10.29
C GLY A 68 37.05 34.33 8.91
N ARG A 69 36.99 35.66 8.87
CA ARG A 69 37.16 36.49 7.64
C ARG A 69 38.64 36.82 7.41
N PRO A 70 39.02 37.27 6.20
CA PRO A 70 39.21 38.72 6.00
C PRO A 70 38.60 39.27 4.70
N ALA A 71 38.83 40.56 4.46
CA ALA A 71 37.97 41.53 3.78
C ALA A 71 38.44 42.02 2.39
N GLY A 72 37.56 42.78 1.72
CA GLY A 72 37.78 43.64 0.55
C GLY A 72 36.93 43.17 -0.65
N GLY A 73 36.11 43.94 -1.35
CA GLY A 73 35.77 45.36 -1.43
C GLY A 73 35.23 45.61 -2.85
N GLY A 74 34.17 46.40 -3.04
CA GLY A 74 33.74 46.88 -4.38
C GLY A 74 32.24 46.82 -4.71
N ASP A 75 31.58 47.97 -4.49
CA ASP A 75 30.57 48.66 -5.31
C ASP A 75 29.35 47.99 -5.99
N SER A 76 28.19 48.47 -5.52
CA SER A 76 26.99 48.97 -6.22
C SER A 76 25.84 48.03 -6.65
N PRO A 77 24.56 48.49 -6.53
CA PRO A 77 23.37 47.62 -6.43
C PRO A 77 22.34 47.76 -7.58
N GLY A 78 21.46 46.76 -7.72
CA GLY A 78 20.30 46.74 -8.63
C GLY A 78 19.31 45.59 -8.27
N PRO A 79 18.03 45.66 -8.66
CA PRO A 79 16.95 45.91 -7.68
C PRO A 79 15.99 44.72 -7.45
N HIS A 80 15.54 44.55 -6.21
CA HIS A 80 14.23 43.97 -5.90
C HIS A 80 13.68 44.64 -4.63
N ALA A 81 12.81 45.63 -4.84
CA ALA A 81 11.93 46.15 -3.80
C ALA A 81 10.68 46.73 -4.45
N GLN A 82 9.54 46.07 -4.24
CA GLN A 82 8.17 46.59 -4.16
C GLN A 82 7.22 45.38 -4.22
N ALA A 83 6.22 45.19 -3.36
CA ALA A 83 5.71 46.04 -2.28
C ALA A 83 4.83 45.19 -1.35
N GLU A 84 5.17 45.12 -0.07
CA GLU A 84 4.18 44.86 0.99
C GLU A 84 4.43 45.83 2.15
N ARG A 85 3.54 46.82 2.27
CA ARG A 85 3.09 47.43 3.52
C ARG A 85 2.15 48.59 3.23
N ARG A 86 0.89 48.47 3.61
CA ARG A 86 0.15 49.52 4.30
C ARG A 86 -0.79 48.89 5.33
N LEU A 87 -0.45 49.09 6.60
CA LEU A 87 -1.34 48.94 7.76
C LEU A 87 -1.62 50.32 8.34
N ARG A 88 -2.74 50.38 9.09
CA ARG A 88 -3.29 51.46 9.93
C ARG A 88 -4.34 52.30 9.22
N ALA A 89 -5.48 52.62 9.82
CA ALA A 89 -6.07 52.28 11.12
C ALA A 89 -7.55 52.68 11.08
N THR A 90 -8.34 52.09 11.97
CA THR A 90 -9.69 52.43 12.50
C THR A 90 -10.39 51.07 12.67
N GLY A 91 -10.67 50.54 13.86
CA GLY A 91 -11.09 51.20 15.09
C GLY A 91 -12.61 51.24 15.11
N PHE A 92 -13.28 50.11 15.36
CA PHE A 92 -14.55 50.10 16.09
C PHE A 92 -14.94 48.68 16.55
N GLU A 93 -15.63 48.66 17.70
CA GLU A 93 -15.86 47.55 18.61
C GLU A 93 -16.95 46.56 18.15
N ARG A 94 -16.88 45.33 18.68
CA ARG A 94 -17.99 44.37 18.69
C ARG A 94 -19.02 44.78 19.75
N PRO A 95 -20.32 44.50 19.55
CA PRO A 95 -21.19 44.22 20.68
C PRO A 95 -21.76 42.80 20.66
N SER A 96 -21.88 42.26 21.87
CA SER A 96 -22.47 40.99 22.26
C SER A 96 -24.00 41.05 22.35
N LEU A 97 -24.60 39.86 22.43
CA LEU A 97 -26.03 39.61 22.67
C LEU A 97 -26.58 40.33 23.92
N SER A 98 -27.77 40.93 23.81
CA SER A 98 -28.93 40.67 24.70
C SER A 98 -30.19 41.38 24.19
N ASP A 99 -31.31 40.66 24.29
CA ASP A 99 -32.71 41.07 24.43
C ASP A 99 -33.28 42.30 23.70
N ARG A 100 -34.32 42.05 22.90
CA ARG A 100 -35.67 42.62 23.13
C ARG A 100 -36.75 41.92 22.31
N MET A 101 -37.75 41.41 23.04
CA MET A 101 -39.06 40.99 22.57
C MET A 101 -39.88 42.17 22.01
N SER A 102 -40.62 41.95 20.92
CA SER A 102 -42.07 42.25 20.76
C SER A 102 -42.46 42.14 19.29
N SER A 103 -43.27 41.13 18.94
CA SER A 103 -44.74 41.20 18.87
C SER A 103 -45.26 41.75 17.54
N ARG A 104 -45.80 40.88 16.69
CA ARG A 104 -47.00 41.12 15.86
C ARG A 104 -47.62 39.80 15.39
N LEU A 105 -48.81 39.53 15.96
CA LEU A 105 -49.89 38.57 15.66
C LEU A 105 -50.05 38.20 14.15
N LEU A 106 -50.30 36.94 13.75
CA LEU A 106 -51.57 36.13 13.82
C LEU A 106 -52.75 36.87 13.14
N VAL A 107 -53.52 36.36 12.16
CA VAL A 107 -54.57 35.30 12.10
C VAL A 107 -54.95 35.22 10.58
N VAL A 108 -55.41 34.15 9.90
CA VAL A 108 -56.66 33.38 10.04
C VAL A 108 -56.65 32.16 9.10
N ALA A 109 -57.10 31.02 9.63
CA ALA A 109 -57.56 29.85 8.90
C ALA A 109 -59.09 29.67 9.10
N LEU A 110 -59.69 28.89 8.18
CA LEU A 110 -61.04 28.27 8.15
C LEU A 110 -62.20 29.05 7.50
N LEU A 111 -62.70 28.46 6.39
CA LEU A 111 -64.13 28.19 6.18
C LEU A 111 -64.31 27.09 5.11
N VAL A 112 -64.87 25.96 5.56
CA VAL A 112 -65.46 24.89 4.74
C VAL A 112 -66.88 25.33 4.39
N LEU A 113 -67.28 25.24 3.11
CA LEU A 113 -68.64 24.88 2.71
C LEU A 113 -68.71 24.46 1.23
N ALA A 114 -69.27 23.27 1.07
CA ALA A 114 -69.75 22.54 -0.09
C ALA A 114 -70.08 23.31 -1.39
N ALA A 115 -69.63 22.74 -2.51
CA ALA A 115 -70.43 22.60 -3.72
C ALA A 115 -70.17 21.20 -4.31
N CYS A 116 -71.20 20.36 -4.25
CA CYS A 116 -71.28 19.11 -4.99
C CYS A 116 -71.62 19.41 -6.44
N GLU A 117 -70.87 18.86 -7.38
CA GLU A 117 -71.41 18.56 -8.70
C GLU A 117 -70.79 17.24 -9.19
N ALA A 118 -71.68 16.31 -9.54
CA ALA A 118 -71.38 14.92 -9.85
C ALA A 118 -70.85 14.80 -11.28
N ALA A 119 -69.80 13.99 -11.46
CA ALA A 119 -69.36 13.49 -12.77
C ALA A 119 -69.23 11.95 -12.71
N PRO A 120 -69.53 11.23 -13.81
CA PRO A 120 -69.89 9.82 -13.78
C PRO A 120 -68.70 8.86 -13.76
N ASP A 121 -69.01 7.63 -13.32
CA ASP A 121 -68.15 6.46 -13.15
C ASP A 121 -67.08 6.28 -14.23
N THR A 122 -65.82 6.36 -13.82
CA THR A 122 -64.67 5.88 -14.60
C THR A 122 -64.14 4.60 -13.91
N PRO A 123 -64.02 3.46 -14.62
CA PRO A 123 -63.50 2.24 -14.01
C PRO A 123 -62.02 2.44 -13.59
N PRO A 124 -61.56 1.82 -12.50
CA PRO A 124 -60.19 1.98 -12.03
C PRO A 124 -59.20 1.48 -13.11
N PRO A 125 -58.05 2.14 -13.30
CA PRO A 125 -57.03 1.65 -14.21
C PRO A 125 -56.52 0.30 -13.73
N ALA A 126 -56.40 -0.64 -14.68
CA ALA A 126 -55.83 -1.96 -14.45
C ALA A 126 -54.47 -1.82 -13.77
N THR A 127 -54.28 -2.59 -12.69
CA THR A 127 -52.98 -2.81 -12.07
C THR A 127 -52.06 -3.44 -13.11
N THR A 128 -51.27 -2.61 -13.80
CA THR A 128 -50.09 -3.08 -14.51
C THR A 128 -49.12 -3.58 -13.45
N THR A 129 -49.15 -4.89 -13.20
CA THR A 129 -48.05 -5.59 -12.54
C THR A 129 -46.82 -5.30 -13.37
N ALA A 130 -45.97 -4.39 -12.91
CA ALA A 130 -44.66 -4.19 -13.49
C ALA A 130 -43.93 -5.52 -13.36
N VAL A 131 -43.79 -6.22 -14.49
CA VAL A 131 -42.82 -7.31 -14.60
C VAL A 131 -41.48 -6.64 -14.36
N ARG A 132 -40.94 -6.81 -13.14
CA ARG A 132 -39.54 -6.48 -12.86
C ARG A 132 -38.74 -7.24 -13.90
N SER A 133 -38.06 -6.51 -14.79
CA SER A 133 -36.94 -7.08 -15.51
C SER A 133 -36.07 -7.80 -14.47
N PRO A 134 -35.60 -9.02 -14.74
CA PRO A 134 -34.61 -9.62 -13.86
C PRO A 134 -33.49 -8.59 -13.71
N GLY A 135 -33.21 -8.18 -12.47
CA GLY A 135 -32.04 -7.37 -12.18
C GLY A 135 -30.80 -8.09 -12.72
N PRO A 136 -29.68 -7.38 -12.95
CA PRO A 136 -28.45 -8.04 -13.33
C PRO A 136 -28.24 -9.24 -12.41
N GLU A 137 -28.11 -10.42 -13.01
CA GLU A 137 -27.71 -11.64 -12.33
C GLU A 137 -26.56 -11.29 -11.39
N PRO A 138 -26.59 -11.72 -10.10
CA PRO A 138 -25.53 -11.34 -9.18
C PRO A 138 -24.20 -11.75 -9.81
N ALA A 139 -23.38 -10.74 -10.14
CA ALA A 139 -22.05 -10.99 -10.64
C ALA A 139 -21.38 -11.95 -9.67
N ASP A 140 -20.89 -13.06 -10.21
CA ASP A 140 -20.10 -14.03 -9.47
C ASP A 140 -19.07 -13.25 -8.64
N PRO A 141 -19.17 -13.28 -7.29
CA PRO A 141 -18.31 -12.47 -6.43
C PRO A 141 -16.83 -12.81 -6.60
N ASP A 142 -16.52 -14.00 -7.11
CA ASP A 142 -15.15 -14.42 -7.38
C ASP A 142 -14.63 -13.97 -8.75
N ARG A 143 -15.51 -13.55 -9.66
CA ARG A 143 -15.11 -13.14 -10.99
C ARG A 143 -14.61 -11.70 -10.99
N LEU A 144 -13.29 -11.56 -11.08
CA LEU A 144 -12.62 -10.28 -11.29
C LEU A 144 -12.85 -9.80 -12.73
N SER A 145 -13.70 -8.80 -12.90
CA SER A 145 -13.78 -8.04 -14.13
C SER A 145 -13.22 -6.67 -13.83
N LEU A 146 -11.94 -6.41 -14.13
CA LEU A 146 -11.29 -5.13 -13.82
C LEU A 146 -11.17 -4.23 -15.06
N ILE A 147 -11.25 -2.91 -14.87
CA ILE A 147 -10.89 -1.91 -15.88
C ILE A 147 -9.68 -1.10 -15.43
N LEU A 148 -8.97 -0.49 -16.40
CA LEU A 148 -7.96 0.53 -16.09
C LEU A 148 -8.63 1.78 -15.49
N PRO A 149 -7.96 2.47 -14.56
CA PRO A 149 -8.55 3.60 -13.83
C PRO A 149 -8.63 4.89 -14.65
N THR A 150 -8.10 4.91 -15.87
CA THR A 150 -8.16 6.04 -16.81
C THR A 150 -8.47 5.56 -18.22
N ALA A 151 -8.65 6.48 -19.15
CA ALA A 151 -8.80 6.17 -20.57
C ALA A 151 -7.49 5.66 -21.23
N ASN A 152 -6.34 5.72 -20.53
CA ASN A 152 -5.07 5.27 -21.08
C ASN A 152 -5.03 3.73 -21.18
N ARG A 153 -5.21 3.19 -22.39
CA ARG A 153 -5.24 1.74 -22.66
C ARG A 153 -3.89 1.16 -23.09
N ALA A 154 -2.82 1.95 -23.10
CA ALA A 154 -1.55 1.55 -23.71
C ALA A 154 -0.89 0.32 -23.08
N LEU A 155 -1.25 -0.06 -21.84
CA LEU A 155 -0.84 -1.34 -21.24
C LEU A 155 -1.19 -2.55 -22.11
N PHE A 156 -2.30 -2.45 -22.86
CA PHE A 156 -2.85 -3.52 -23.68
C PHE A 156 -2.43 -3.48 -25.15
N GLU A 157 -1.58 -2.51 -25.53
CA GLU A 157 -1.19 -2.19 -26.90
C GLU A 157 0.32 -2.40 -27.15
N ASP A 158 1.01 -3.17 -26.30
CA ASP A 158 2.46 -3.38 -26.35
C ASP A 158 3.29 -2.07 -26.39
N ALA A 159 2.75 -1.00 -25.79
CA ALA A 159 3.35 0.34 -25.78
C ALA A 159 3.51 0.87 -24.34
N PRO A 160 4.31 0.21 -23.50
CA PRO A 160 4.44 0.56 -22.09
C PRO A 160 4.96 1.99 -21.85
N GLU A 161 5.71 2.55 -22.79
CA GLU A 161 6.19 3.95 -22.75
C GLU A 161 5.07 4.99 -22.86
N ARG A 162 3.91 4.61 -23.40
CA ARG A 162 2.71 5.47 -23.41
C ARG A 162 1.81 5.23 -22.21
N PHE A 163 1.99 4.11 -21.50
CA PHE A 163 1.21 3.76 -20.32
C PHE A 163 1.82 4.30 -19.04
N TYR A 164 3.11 4.07 -18.83
CA TYR A 164 3.78 4.44 -17.58
C TYR A 164 4.31 5.87 -17.62
N GLN A 165 4.06 6.63 -16.56
CA GLN A 165 4.71 7.91 -16.36
C GLN A 165 6.16 7.70 -15.91
N GLY A 166 7.11 8.10 -16.75
CA GLY A 166 8.53 8.00 -16.47
C GLY A 166 9.04 8.95 -15.39
N LEU A 167 10.28 8.71 -14.94
CA LEU A 167 10.98 9.60 -14.02
C LEU A 167 11.85 10.60 -14.80
N ASN A 168 11.79 11.88 -14.41
CA ASN A 168 12.69 12.92 -14.90
C ASN A 168 13.99 12.93 -14.09
N VAL A 169 14.75 11.82 -14.09
CA VAL A 169 16.08 11.80 -13.47
C VAL A 169 17.15 11.84 -14.55
N THR A 170 17.78 13.00 -14.72
CA THR A 170 19.04 13.12 -15.45
C THR A 170 20.14 12.47 -14.61
N ILE A 171 20.28 11.15 -14.69
CA ILE A 171 21.42 10.45 -14.12
C ILE A 171 22.53 10.45 -15.19
N ASP A 172 23.53 11.31 -15.00
CA ASP A 172 24.79 11.33 -15.76
C ASP A 172 24.65 11.34 -17.30
N SER A 173 23.93 12.34 -17.84
CA SER A 173 23.96 12.70 -19.28
C SER A 173 23.63 11.57 -20.28
N MET A 174 23.06 10.43 -19.85
CA MET A 174 22.82 9.26 -20.70
C MET A 174 21.49 8.53 -20.46
N ARG A 175 20.52 9.14 -19.78
CA ARG A 175 19.20 8.49 -19.61
C ARG A 175 18.08 9.45 -19.99
N GLU A 176 17.60 9.24 -21.20
CA GLU A 176 16.25 9.62 -21.63
C GLU A 176 15.21 9.00 -20.67
N GLU A 177 14.07 9.67 -20.56
CA GLU A 177 12.92 9.31 -19.73
C GLU A 177 12.54 7.83 -19.94
N LYS A 178 12.97 6.98 -19.00
CA LYS A 178 12.73 5.55 -19.01
C LYS A 178 11.46 5.26 -18.21
N TRP A 179 10.35 5.15 -18.92
CA TRP A 179 9.00 4.80 -18.45
C TRP A 179 8.96 3.66 -17.43
N GLU A 180 9.98 2.79 -17.40
CA GLU A 180 10.19 1.73 -16.39
C GLU A 180 10.10 2.28 -14.95
N GLY A 181 10.44 3.56 -14.76
CA GLY A 181 10.34 4.24 -13.48
C GLY A 181 8.94 4.29 -12.86
N GLY A 182 7.89 4.15 -13.68
CA GLY A 182 6.50 4.10 -13.26
C GLY A 182 5.98 2.69 -12.95
N GLN A 183 6.80 1.65 -13.10
CA GLN A 183 6.38 0.27 -12.84
C GLN A 183 6.41 -0.07 -11.35
N TYR A 184 5.55 -1.01 -10.94
CA TYR A 184 5.61 -1.65 -9.63
C TYR A 184 6.98 -2.28 -9.39
N GLY A 185 7.48 -2.20 -8.16
CA GLY A 185 8.78 -2.75 -7.80
C GLY A 185 9.98 -1.94 -8.30
N PHE A 186 9.76 -0.88 -9.09
CA PHE A 186 10.85 -0.02 -9.53
C PHE A 186 11.49 0.66 -8.32
N VAL A 187 12.82 0.59 -8.24
CA VAL A 187 13.54 1.10 -7.08
C VAL A 187 14.08 2.51 -7.40
N ARG A 188 13.66 3.52 -6.62
CA ARG A 188 13.99 4.94 -6.76
C ARG A 188 15.12 5.37 -5.81
N ASP A 189 15.64 6.59 -5.95
CA ASP A 189 16.70 7.19 -5.11
C ASP A 189 18.06 6.44 -5.16
N PRO A 190 18.90 6.68 -6.19
CA PRO A 190 20.23 6.08 -6.24
C PRO A 190 21.11 6.63 -5.12
N VAL A 191 21.70 5.76 -4.31
CA VAL A 191 22.73 6.14 -3.36
C VAL A 191 24.02 5.41 -3.67
N PRO A 192 25.18 6.10 -3.61
CA PRO A 192 26.47 5.45 -3.84
C PRO A 192 26.65 4.26 -2.89
N ALA A 193 27.05 3.13 -3.47
CA ALA A 193 27.49 1.92 -2.80
C ALA A 193 28.97 1.66 -3.14
N ALA A 194 29.59 0.74 -2.39
CA ALA A 194 31.00 0.40 -2.59
C ALA A 194 31.29 -0.02 -4.05
N PHE A 195 32.50 0.27 -4.52
CA PHE A 195 32.97 -0.06 -5.87
C PHE A 195 32.16 0.61 -7.00
N GLY A 196 31.65 1.82 -6.79
CA GLY A 196 30.94 2.57 -7.84
C GLY A 196 29.54 2.02 -8.17
N ARG A 197 29.03 1.09 -7.35
CA ARG A 197 27.65 0.58 -7.47
C ARG A 197 26.68 1.65 -6.97
N ARG A 198 25.44 1.63 -7.45
CA ARG A 198 24.35 2.44 -6.91
C ARG A 198 23.30 1.50 -6.30
N THR A 199 22.84 1.82 -5.10
CA THR A 199 21.71 1.13 -4.47
C THR A 199 20.52 2.07 -4.47
N PHE A 200 19.43 1.63 -5.07
CA PHE A 200 18.17 2.35 -5.07
C PHE A 200 17.38 2.00 -3.79
N ARG A 201 16.70 2.95 -3.16
CA ARG A 201 16.27 2.88 -1.75
C ARG A 201 14.77 2.86 -1.47
N ARG A 202 13.90 3.22 -2.43
CA ARG A 202 12.44 3.16 -2.27
C ARG A 202 11.82 2.30 -3.35
N VAL A 203 11.13 1.23 -2.95
CA VAL A 203 10.35 0.41 -3.86
C VAL A 203 9.08 1.16 -4.22
N HIS A 204 8.66 1.05 -5.48
CA HIS A 204 7.39 1.59 -5.94
C HIS A 204 6.26 0.59 -5.63
N GLU A 205 5.35 0.97 -4.73
CA GLU A 205 4.29 0.12 -4.16
C GLU A 205 3.07 -0.03 -5.09
N GLY A 206 3.05 0.72 -6.21
CA GLY A 206 2.00 0.72 -7.22
C GLY A 206 2.53 0.92 -8.64
N ILE A 207 1.67 1.41 -9.54
CA ILE A 207 2.03 1.84 -10.88
C ILE A 207 1.66 3.31 -11.10
N ASP A 208 2.47 4.01 -11.88
CA ASP A 208 2.23 5.40 -12.26
C ASP A 208 1.73 5.43 -13.70
N ILE A 209 0.44 5.70 -13.89
CA ILE A 209 -0.22 5.70 -15.20
C ILE A 209 -0.21 7.12 -15.76
N ALA A 210 0.41 7.29 -16.92
CA ALA A 210 0.49 8.57 -17.61
C ALA A 210 -0.90 9.06 -18.05
N PRO A 211 -1.14 10.39 -18.11
CA PRO A 211 -2.40 10.94 -18.58
C PRO A 211 -2.65 10.52 -20.03
N ALA A 212 -3.88 10.10 -20.32
CA ALA A 212 -4.36 9.88 -21.67
C ALA A 212 -4.51 11.20 -22.42
N GLU A 213 -4.98 12.24 -21.72
CA GLU A 213 -5.30 13.53 -22.30
C GLU A 213 -4.74 14.70 -21.48
N ARG A 214 -4.34 15.75 -22.21
CA ARG A 214 -3.98 17.04 -21.63
C ARG A 214 -4.66 18.15 -22.42
N ASP A 215 -5.04 19.22 -21.75
CA ASP A 215 -5.60 20.39 -22.40
C ASP A 215 -4.51 21.24 -23.11
N SER A 216 -4.92 22.37 -23.70
CA SER A 216 -4.00 23.27 -24.42
C SER A 216 -2.98 23.98 -23.52
N LEU A 217 -3.17 23.97 -22.20
CA LEU A 217 -2.26 24.50 -21.20
C LEU A 217 -1.34 23.40 -20.63
N GLY A 218 -1.54 22.15 -21.05
CA GLY A 218 -0.81 20.98 -20.59
C GLY A 218 -1.34 20.40 -19.28
N GLU A 219 -2.51 20.82 -18.81
CA GLU A 219 -3.13 20.28 -17.61
C GLU A 219 -3.71 18.88 -17.88
N PRO A 220 -3.49 17.89 -16.99
CA PRO A 220 -4.15 16.59 -17.11
C PRO A 220 -5.65 16.77 -16.88
N VAL A 221 -6.47 16.14 -17.72
CA VAL A 221 -7.95 16.25 -17.64
C VAL A 221 -8.65 14.91 -17.47
N ASP A 222 -7.88 13.83 -17.33
CA ASP A 222 -8.38 12.47 -17.19
C ASP A 222 -9.34 12.35 -15.99
N SER A 223 -10.49 11.72 -16.24
CA SER A 223 -11.32 11.19 -15.16
C SER A 223 -10.65 9.95 -14.59
N VAL A 224 -10.50 9.90 -13.27
CA VAL A 224 -10.02 8.71 -12.55
C VAL A 224 -11.23 7.91 -12.07
N MET A 225 -11.23 6.62 -12.36
CA MET A 225 -12.37 5.72 -12.18
C MET A 225 -12.02 4.53 -11.28
N ALA A 226 -13.01 4.01 -10.56
CA ALA A 226 -12.88 2.77 -9.80
C ALA A 226 -12.63 1.58 -10.75
N ILE A 227 -11.59 0.80 -10.49
CA ILE A 227 -11.23 -0.38 -11.30
C ILE A 227 -12.28 -1.49 -11.23
N ASP A 228 -13.02 -1.53 -10.12
CA ASP A 228 -14.09 -2.48 -9.84
C ASP A 228 -15.11 -1.87 -8.85
N ARG A 229 -16.22 -2.57 -8.60
CA ARG A 229 -17.19 -2.23 -7.55
C ARG A 229 -16.55 -2.30 -6.17
N GLY A 230 -17.03 -1.47 -5.24
CA GLY A 230 -16.52 -1.47 -3.87
C GLY A 230 -17.15 -0.37 -3.01
N VAL A 231 -16.56 -0.13 -1.85
CA VAL A 231 -16.92 0.96 -0.93
C VAL A 231 -15.72 1.86 -0.76
N VAL A 232 -15.91 3.18 -0.85
CA VAL A 232 -14.86 4.16 -0.59
C VAL A 232 -14.49 4.09 0.89
N ALA A 233 -13.32 3.53 1.17
CA ALA A 233 -12.86 3.28 2.53
C ALA A 233 -12.16 4.50 3.13
N TYR A 234 -11.56 5.36 2.30
CA TYR A 234 -10.82 6.53 2.75
C TYR A 234 -10.72 7.61 1.67
N VAL A 235 -10.78 8.88 2.08
CA VAL A 235 -10.53 10.02 1.20
C VAL A 235 -9.63 11.03 1.91
N ASN A 236 -8.46 11.31 1.34
CA ASN A 236 -7.61 12.42 1.78
C ASN A 236 -7.68 13.59 0.81
N THR A 237 -7.96 14.77 1.36
CA THR A 237 -7.80 16.07 0.67
C THR A 237 -6.82 16.99 1.42
N GLY A 238 -6.09 16.44 2.40
CA GLY A 238 -5.13 17.14 3.24
C GLY A 238 -3.67 16.87 2.84
N ALA A 239 -2.74 17.26 3.70
CA ALA A 239 -1.31 17.11 3.45
C ALA A 239 -0.89 15.62 3.49
N SER A 240 -0.47 15.08 2.34
CA SER A 240 0.06 13.71 2.22
C SER A 240 1.13 13.64 1.13
N ALA A 241 2.03 12.66 1.22
CA ALA A 241 2.95 12.34 0.13
C ALA A 241 2.21 11.90 -1.14
N TYR A 242 1.07 11.22 -1.00
CA TYR A 242 0.16 10.83 -2.08
C TYR A 242 -0.67 12.01 -2.62
N GLY A 243 -0.66 13.17 -1.95
CA GLY A 243 -1.52 14.29 -2.30
C GLY A 243 -2.98 13.99 -1.98
N ASN A 244 -3.89 14.41 -2.85
CA ASN A 244 -5.28 13.99 -2.75
C ASN A 244 -5.39 12.54 -3.24
N TYR A 245 -6.01 11.66 -2.45
CA TYR A 245 -6.17 10.27 -2.83
C TYR A 245 -7.44 9.66 -2.27
N VAL A 246 -7.88 8.60 -2.94
CA VAL A 246 -9.05 7.79 -2.59
C VAL A 246 -8.59 6.35 -2.41
N VAL A 247 -9.11 5.67 -1.40
CA VAL A 247 -8.98 4.22 -1.23
C VAL A 247 -10.36 3.58 -1.37
N VAL A 248 -10.46 2.55 -2.19
CA VAL A 248 -11.68 1.74 -2.36
C VAL A 248 -11.42 0.34 -1.82
N GLU A 249 -12.27 -0.13 -0.92
CA GLU A 249 -12.32 -1.52 -0.48
C GLU A 249 -13.19 -2.34 -1.42
N HIS A 250 -12.65 -3.45 -1.88
CA HIS A 250 -13.28 -4.44 -2.72
C HIS A 250 -13.43 -5.74 -1.95
N ASP A 251 -14.48 -6.49 -2.26
CA ASP A 251 -14.67 -7.85 -1.76
C ASP A 251 -14.28 -8.83 -2.86
N TRP A 252 -13.07 -9.39 -2.77
CA TRP A 252 -12.53 -10.34 -3.74
C TRP A 252 -12.20 -11.66 -3.04
N SER A 253 -12.89 -12.73 -3.41
CA SER A 253 -12.76 -14.05 -2.77
C SER A 253 -12.98 -14.01 -1.26
N ASP A 254 -14.11 -13.40 -0.85
CA ASP A 254 -14.55 -13.23 0.53
C ASP A 254 -13.49 -12.54 1.42
N SER A 255 -12.74 -11.60 0.85
CA SER A 255 -11.64 -10.91 1.53
C SER A 255 -11.52 -9.45 1.09
N PRO A 256 -11.22 -8.52 2.02
CA PRO A 256 -11.13 -7.10 1.71
C PRO A 256 -9.82 -6.76 0.99
N VAL A 257 -9.88 -6.41 -0.29
CA VAL A 257 -8.73 -5.95 -1.07
C VAL A 257 -8.87 -4.46 -1.37
N TYR A 258 -7.78 -3.71 -1.28
CA TYR A 258 -7.84 -2.25 -1.37
C TYR A 258 -7.21 -1.77 -2.67
N SER A 259 -7.85 -0.81 -3.36
CA SER A 259 -7.21 -0.04 -4.41
C SER A 259 -7.03 1.42 -3.99
N LEU A 260 -5.85 1.99 -4.24
CA LEU A 260 -5.52 3.38 -3.90
C LEU A 260 -5.28 4.17 -5.17
N TYR A 261 -5.85 5.37 -5.26
CA TYR A 261 -5.78 6.28 -6.41
C TYR A 261 -5.28 7.64 -5.94
N ALA A 262 -4.03 7.98 -6.27
CA ALA A 262 -3.37 9.17 -5.74
C ALA A 262 -3.06 10.26 -6.78
N HIS A 263 -2.53 11.37 -6.28
CA HIS A 263 -2.16 12.58 -7.03
C HIS A 263 -3.33 13.30 -7.71
N LEU A 264 -4.54 13.12 -7.18
CA LEU A 264 -5.76 13.71 -7.75
C LEU A 264 -5.76 15.24 -7.62
N ALA A 265 -6.42 15.93 -8.56
CA ALA A 265 -6.69 17.36 -8.45
C ALA A 265 -7.87 17.61 -7.49
N ASP A 266 -8.93 16.81 -7.65
CA ASP A 266 -10.15 16.81 -6.84
C ASP A 266 -10.66 15.39 -6.64
N THR A 267 -11.50 15.21 -5.62
CA THR A 267 -12.24 13.97 -5.36
C THR A 267 -13.73 14.21 -5.64
N ALA A 268 -14.38 13.20 -6.20
CA ALA A 268 -15.79 13.21 -6.56
C ALA A 268 -16.67 12.42 -5.58
N VAL A 269 -16.05 11.78 -4.60
CA VAL A 269 -16.63 10.82 -3.66
C VAL A 269 -16.21 11.16 -2.23
N VAL A 270 -16.95 10.61 -1.27
CA VAL A 270 -16.65 10.67 0.15
C VAL A 270 -16.58 9.25 0.75
N GLU A 271 -16.01 9.13 1.94
CA GLU A 271 -15.96 7.86 2.67
C GLU A 271 -17.36 7.27 2.88
N GLY A 272 -17.47 5.96 2.68
CA GLY A 272 -18.73 5.21 2.76
C GLY A 272 -19.53 5.14 1.45
N ASP A 273 -19.17 5.91 0.42
CA ASP A 273 -19.83 5.81 -0.88
C ASP A 273 -19.66 4.42 -1.50
N THR A 274 -20.74 3.82 -1.97
CA THR A 274 -20.67 2.61 -2.80
C THR A 274 -20.41 3.00 -4.24
N VAL A 275 -19.37 2.42 -4.83
CA VAL A 275 -18.98 2.65 -6.22
C VAL A 275 -19.19 1.38 -7.04
N VAL A 276 -19.61 1.56 -8.28
CA VAL A 276 -19.58 0.50 -9.30
C VAL A 276 -18.30 0.62 -10.11
N GLN A 277 -17.91 -0.44 -10.82
CA GLN A 277 -16.83 -0.35 -11.80
C GLN A 277 -17.05 0.85 -12.75
N GLY A 278 -16.00 1.64 -12.97
CA GLY A 278 -16.06 2.80 -13.86
C GLY A 278 -16.68 4.06 -13.23
N ALA A 279 -17.16 3.99 -11.98
CA ALA A 279 -17.61 5.19 -11.28
C ALA A 279 -16.46 6.20 -11.13
N ARG A 280 -16.75 7.47 -11.40
CA ARG A 280 -15.75 8.55 -11.29
C ARG A 280 -15.40 8.79 -9.82
N LEU A 281 -14.12 8.68 -9.50
CA LEU A 281 -13.55 8.97 -8.17
C LEU A 281 -12.99 10.38 -8.05
N GLY A 282 -12.58 11.00 -9.17
CA GLY A 282 -11.98 12.33 -9.18
C GLY A 282 -11.42 12.72 -10.54
N THR A 283 -10.70 13.84 -10.59
CA THR A 283 -9.89 14.24 -11.75
C THR A 283 -8.42 14.01 -11.44
N LEU A 284 -7.67 13.53 -12.44
CA LEU A 284 -6.23 13.44 -12.36
C LEU A 284 -5.61 14.83 -12.14
N GLY A 285 -4.61 14.90 -11.27
CA GLY A 285 -3.83 16.11 -11.04
C GLY A 285 -2.34 15.79 -10.89
N TYR A 286 -1.69 16.59 -10.06
CA TYR A 286 -0.27 16.47 -9.74
C TYR A 286 -0.02 16.91 -8.27
N THR A 287 -0.96 16.59 -7.38
CA THR A 287 -0.85 16.90 -5.95
C THR A 287 0.10 15.93 -5.25
N GLY A 288 0.58 16.28 -4.06
CA GLY A 288 1.49 15.44 -3.28
C GLY A 288 2.96 15.77 -3.48
N ARG A 289 3.83 14.97 -2.86
CA ARG A 289 5.24 15.33 -2.70
C ARG A 289 6.04 15.01 -3.96
N GLY A 290 6.58 16.06 -4.58
CA GLY A 290 7.53 15.92 -5.69
C GLY A 290 6.87 15.56 -7.03
N ILE A 291 5.56 15.76 -7.16
CA ILE A 291 4.84 15.65 -8.43
C ILE A 291 4.70 17.06 -9.02
N SER A 292 4.94 17.16 -10.32
CA SER A 292 4.82 18.38 -11.11
C SER A 292 3.88 18.14 -12.27
N ARG A 293 3.39 19.19 -12.92
CA ARG A 293 2.41 19.08 -14.01
C ARG A 293 2.87 18.17 -15.16
N ASP A 294 4.13 18.29 -15.57
CA ASP A 294 4.77 17.43 -16.57
C ASP A 294 4.84 15.97 -16.14
N ARG A 295 4.89 15.72 -14.82
CA ARG A 295 4.89 14.40 -14.21
C ARG A 295 3.53 13.97 -13.66
N ALA A 296 2.43 14.65 -14.01
CA ALA A 296 1.09 14.21 -13.60
C ALA A 296 0.86 12.73 -13.97
N HIS A 297 0.32 11.94 -13.05
CA HIS A 297 -0.02 10.53 -13.26
C HIS A 297 -1.01 10.07 -12.21
N VAL A 298 -1.78 9.03 -12.53
CA VAL A 298 -2.52 8.29 -11.49
C VAL A 298 -1.55 7.30 -10.90
N HIS A 299 -1.27 7.43 -9.61
CA HIS A 299 -0.62 6.37 -8.85
C HIS A 299 -1.70 5.37 -8.38
N LEU A 300 -1.64 4.15 -8.90
CA LEU A 300 -2.55 3.05 -8.57
C LEU A 300 -1.83 1.98 -7.77
N GLU A 301 -2.36 1.65 -6.59
CA GLU A 301 -1.99 0.44 -5.84
C GLU A 301 -3.17 -0.54 -5.81
N ILE A 302 -2.86 -1.84 -5.74
CA ILE A 302 -3.79 -2.90 -5.33
C ILE A 302 -3.10 -3.60 -4.17
N ALA A 303 -3.69 -3.60 -2.99
CA ALA A 303 -2.98 -3.94 -1.76
C ALA A 303 -3.83 -4.73 -0.77
N PHE A 304 -3.12 -5.52 0.03
CA PHE A 304 -3.62 -5.96 1.32
C PHE A 304 -3.52 -4.81 2.32
N LEU A 305 -4.52 -4.67 3.18
CA LEU A 305 -4.26 -4.02 4.48
C LEU A 305 -3.40 -5.00 5.29
N ILE A 306 -2.39 -4.53 6.01
CA ILE A 306 -1.50 -5.42 6.78
C ILE A 306 -2.14 -5.74 8.14
N ASN A 307 -2.56 -4.72 8.89
CA ASN A 307 -3.13 -4.91 10.22
C ASN A 307 -4.20 -3.85 10.56
N ARG A 308 -5.37 -4.28 11.06
CA ARG A 308 -6.43 -3.39 11.58
C ARG A 308 -6.08 -2.69 12.90
N HIS A 309 -5.03 -3.12 13.58
CA HIS A 309 -4.53 -2.52 14.82
C HIS A 309 -3.34 -1.59 14.58
N GLU A 310 -3.18 -1.09 13.36
CA GLU A 310 -2.04 -0.25 12.99
C GLU A 310 -1.88 0.98 13.88
N GLY A 311 -2.96 1.59 14.39
CA GLY A 311 -2.83 2.73 15.30
C GLY A 311 -2.01 2.45 16.57
N VAL A 312 -2.06 1.20 17.08
CA VAL A 312 -1.22 0.77 18.23
C VAL A 312 0.25 0.70 17.82
N TRP A 313 0.52 0.21 16.61
CA TRP A 313 1.85 0.17 16.03
C TRP A 313 2.39 1.57 15.71
N PHE A 314 1.53 2.45 15.18
CA PHE A 314 1.87 3.79 14.78
C PHE A 314 2.28 4.64 15.99
N GLU A 315 1.51 4.58 17.08
CA GLU A 315 1.84 5.27 18.34
C GLU A 315 3.24 4.89 18.86
N GLU A 316 3.57 3.61 18.76
CA GLU A 316 4.86 3.07 19.23
C GLU A 316 6.04 3.46 18.34
N TYR A 317 5.88 3.31 17.02
CA TYR A 317 7.02 3.35 16.10
C TYR A 317 7.18 4.66 15.33
N ILE A 318 6.10 5.43 15.18
CA ILE A 318 6.05 6.66 14.39
C ILE A 318 5.76 7.87 15.29
N GLY A 319 4.71 7.81 16.11
CA GLY A 319 4.29 8.87 17.03
C GLY A 319 2.78 8.97 17.19
N SER A 320 2.28 10.00 17.85
CA SER A 320 0.87 10.07 18.27
C SER A 320 -0.12 10.73 17.29
N GLU A 321 0.36 11.26 16.16
CA GLU A 321 -0.47 11.96 15.17
C GLU A 321 -0.63 11.11 13.91
N ASP A 322 -1.54 10.16 13.97
CA ASP A 322 -1.92 9.36 12.81
C ASP A 322 -3.02 10.09 12.00
N ALA A 323 -2.59 10.88 11.03
CA ALA A 323 -3.50 11.64 10.16
C ALA A 323 -4.23 10.77 9.12
N HIS A 324 -3.81 9.51 8.93
CA HIS A 324 -4.28 8.65 7.85
C HIS A 324 -4.96 7.37 8.33
N GLY A 325 -4.84 7.03 9.61
CA GLY A 325 -5.45 5.84 10.18
C GLY A 325 -4.91 4.58 9.53
N LEU A 326 -5.81 3.60 9.38
CA LEU A 326 -5.55 2.34 8.71
C LEU A 326 -4.90 2.47 7.32
N PHE A 327 -5.09 3.60 6.64
CA PHE A 327 -4.61 3.86 5.29
C PHE A 327 -3.33 4.69 5.25
N PHE A 328 -2.57 4.70 6.33
CA PHE A 328 -1.16 5.05 6.29
C PHE A 328 -0.42 4.08 5.37
N GLY A 329 0.34 4.59 4.40
CA GLY A 329 0.91 3.76 3.31
C GLY A 329 1.75 2.57 3.77
N ALA A 330 2.37 2.63 4.97
CA ALA A 330 3.12 1.49 5.52
C ALA A 330 2.24 0.29 5.89
N ASN A 331 0.92 0.47 6.01
CA ASN A 331 -0.08 -0.55 6.30
C ASN A 331 -0.72 -1.15 5.04
N LEU A 332 -0.31 -0.72 3.86
CA LEU A 332 -0.75 -1.27 2.59
C LEU A 332 0.39 -2.08 1.96
N ALA A 333 0.17 -3.37 1.75
CA ALA A 333 1.11 -4.24 1.06
C ALA A 333 0.63 -4.46 -0.39
N GLY A 334 1.19 -3.67 -1.31
CA GLY A 334 0.83 -3.72 -2.73
C GLY A 334 1.22 -5.03 -3.42
N VAL A 335 0.44 -5.43 -4.43
CA VAL A 335 0.77 -6.45 -5.44
C VAL A 335 0.84 -5.79 -6.82
N PRO A 336 1.50 -6.39 -7.84
CA PRO A 336 1.72 -5.72 -9.13
C PRO A 336 0.43 -5.47 -9.94
N PRO A 337 -0.12 -4.23 -10.02
CA PRO A 337 -1.43 -4.03 -10.62
C PRO A 337 -1.46 -4.31 -12.13
N ALA A 338 -0.42 -3.88 -12.86
CA ALA A 338 -0.29 -4.14 -14.29
C ALA A 338 -0.22 -5.64 -14.61
N GLY A 339 0.41 -6.44 -13.74
CA GLY A 339 0.48 -7.89 -13.89
C GLY A 339 -0.91 -8.52 -13.76
N LEU A 340 -1.71 -8.07 -12.80
CA LEU A 340 -3.08 -8.56 -12.63
C LEU A 340 -3.97 -8.23 -13.84
N PHE A 341 -3.92 -7.00 -14.36
CA PHE A 341 -4.68 -6.61 -15.55
C PHE A 341 -4.33 -7.46 -16.78
N LEU A 342 -3.04 -7.75 -16.98
CA LEU A 342 -2.59 -8.59 -18.10
C LEU A 342 -3.00 -10.05 -17.89
N ALA A 343 -2.82 -10.60 -16.69
CA ALA A 343 -3.20 -11.97 -16.37
C ALA A 343 -4.71 -12.22 -16.51
N LEU A 344 -5.56 -11.26 -16.12
CA LEU A 344 -7.02 -11.35 -16.32
C LEU A 344 -7.44 -11.30 -17.79
N ARG A 345 -6.64 -10.67 -18.65
CA ARG A 345 -6.90 -10.67 -20.10
C ARG A 345 -6.59 -12.02 -20.73
N GLU A 346 -5.59 -12.72 -20.20
CA GLU A 346 -5.21 -14.08 -20.62
C GLU A 346 -6.16 -15.13 -20.04
N ASN A 347 -6.53 -14.98 -18.77
CA ASN A 347 -7.46 -15.83 -18.05
C ASN A 347 -8.54 -15.00 -17.33
N PRO A 348 -9.71 -14.77 -17.96
CA PRO A 348 -10.81 -14.01 -17.36
C PRO A 348 -11.46 -14.63 -16.13
N ASP A 349 -11.14 -15.89 -15.83
CA ASP A 349 -11.63 -16.63 -14.67
C ASP A 349 -10.58 -16.66 -13.53
N LEU A 350 -9.44 -15.99 -13.71
CA LEU A 350 -8.39 -15.89 -12.68
C LEU A 350 -8.94 -15.17 -11.44
N THR A 351 -8.80 -15.82 -10.29
CA THR A 351 -9.15 -15.24 -8.99
C THR A 351 -7.97 -14.45 -8.40
N PHE A 352 -8.25 -13.55 -7.45
CA PHE A 352 -7.18 -12.80 -6.77
C PHE A 352 -6.21 -13.72 -6.00
N PRO A 353 -6.68 -14.75 -5.25
CA PRO A 353 -5.79 -15.71 -4.59
C PRO A 353 -4.87 -16.45 -5.55
N GLU A 354 -5.37 -16.87 -6.72
CA GLU A 354 -4.55 -17.54 -7.74
C GLU A 354 -3.49 -16.60 -8.32
N TYR A 355 -3.84 -15.33 -8.55
CA TYR A 355 -2.87 -14.31 -8.98
C TYR A 355 -1.75 -14.15 -7.95
N VAL A 356 -2.10 -14.00 -6.67
CA VAL A 356 -1.11 -13.84 -5.58
C VAL A 356 -0.22 -15.07 -5.45
N ALA A 357 -0.80 -16.28 -5.52
CA ALA A 357 -0.05 -17.54 -5.49
C ALA A 357 0.89 -17.73 -6.70
N SER A 358 0.63 -17.03 -7.82
CA SER A 358 1.47 -17.07 -9.03
C SER A 358 2.69 -16.13 -8.96
N LEU A 359 2.73 -15.20 -7.99
CA LEU A 359 3.84 -14.25 -7.85
C LEU A 359 5.14 -14.98 -7.49
N ALA A 360 6.28 -14.31 -7.70
CA ALA A 360 7.58 -14.91 -7.42
C ALA A 360 7.97 -14.75 -5.93
N GLU A 361 8.07 -15.87 -5.22
CA GLU A 361 8.59 -15.91 -3.85
C GLU A 361 10.00 -15.31 -3.80
N SER A 362 10.27 -14.51 -2.78
CA SER A 362 11.57 -13.86 -2.60
C SER A 362 12.16 -14.00 -1.21
N TYR A 363 11.41 -13.85 -0.14
CA TYR A 363 11.94 -14.08 1.21
C TYR A 363 10.86 -14.59 2.17
N VAL A 364 11.32 -15.27 3.22
CA VAL A 364 10.45 -15.93 4.20
C VAL A 364 10.80 -15.45 5.60
N ILE A 365 9.78 -15.03 6.35
CA ILE A 365 9.91 -14.53 7.72
C ILE A 365 9.10 -15.41 8.66
N ASP A 366 9.75 -15.86 9.72
CA ASP A 366 9.05 -16.43 10.87
C ASP A 366 8.80 -15.32 11.89
N LEU A 367 7.54 -15.18 12.31
CA LEU A 367 7.07 -14.29 13.37
C LEU A 367 6.68 -15.11 14.60
N PRO A 368 6.80 -14.56 15.82
CA PRO A 368 6.35 -15.24 17.03
C PRO A 368 4.88 -15.65 16.94
N GLY A 369 4.57 -16.88 17.32
CA GLY A 369 3.20 -17.38 17.46
C GLY A 369 2.61 -17.05 18.82
N GLY A 370 1.54 -17.77 19.22
CA GLY A 370 0.86 -17.58 20.50
C GLY A 370 -0.16 -16.44 20.52
N GLN A 371 -0.22 -15.62 19.46
CA GLN A 371 -1.19 -14.55 19.27
C GLN A 371 -1.83 -14.65 17.87
N PRO A 372 -3.08 -14.17 17.69
CA PRO A 372 -3.71 -14.10 16.38
C PRO A 372 -2.90 -13.24 15.40
N LEU A 373 -2.97 -13.60 14.12
CA LEU A 373 -2.36 -12.85 13.02
C LEU A 373 -3.48 -12.19 12.21
N ASP A 374 -3.69 -10.88 12.35
CA ASP A 374 -4.82 -10.16 11.69
C ASP A 374 -4.87 -10.42 10.17
N LEU A 375 -3.70 -10.55 9.54
CA LEU A 375 -3.58 -10.89 8.12
C LEU A 375 -4.32 -12.20 7.77
N ILE A 376 -4.14 -13.29 8.53
CA ILE A 376 -4.74 -14.58 8.17
C ILE A 376 -6.23 -14.63 8.52
N GLU A 377 -6.68 -13.85 9.50
CA GLU A 377 -8.11 -13.70 9.80
C GLU A 377 -8.87 -13.03 8.65
N ARG A 378 -8.23 -12.06 7.97
CA ARG A 378 -8.84 -11.31 6.86
C ARG A 378 -8.61 -11.92 5.49
N TYR A 379 -7.54 -12.70 5.33
CA TYR A 379 -7.18 -13.35 4.07
C TYR A 379 -6.93 -14.85 4.29
N PRO A 380 -7.93 -15.63 4.71
CA PRO A 380 -7.75 -17.03 5.11
C PRO A 380 -7.19 -17.92 3.98
N TRP A 381 -7.40 -17.52 2.72
CA TRP A 381 -6.85 -18.18 1.54
C TRP A 381 -5.33 -18.05 1.40
N LEU A 382 -4.66 -17.12 2.11
CA LEU A 382 -3.18 -17.09 2.17
C LEU A 382 -2.61 -18.34 2.85
N GLY A 383 -3.41 -19.06 3.62
CA GLY A 383 -2.99 -20.28 4.30
C GLY A 383 -4.14 -20.94 5.03
N PRO A 384 -4.96 -21.79 4.36
CA PRO A 384 -6.16 -22.37 4.97
C PRO A 384 -5.88 -23.16 6.25
N GLU A 385 -4.75 -23.88 6.31
CA GLU A 385 -4.33 -24.60 7.51
C GLU A 385 -3.89 -23.65 8.64
N ALA A 386 -3.23 -22.54 8.29
CA ALA A 386 -2.83 -21.51 9.24
C ALA A 386 -4.06 -20.74 9.77
N ALA A 387 -5.03 -20.44 8.91
CA ALA A 387 -6.29 -19.79 9.27
C ALA A 387 -7.14 -20.64 10.22
N ALA A 388 -7.07 -21.97 10.08
CA ALA A 388 -7.77 -22.91 10.94
C ALA A 388 -7.02 -23.25 12.25
N ALA A 389 -5.78 -22.79 12.40
CA ALA A 389 -4.97 -23.10 13.58
C ALA A 389 -5.42 -22.28 14.79
N ASP A 390 -5.38 -22.90 15.98
CA ASP A 390 -5.52 -22.17 17.24
C ASP A 390 -4.24 -21.32 17.47
N PRO A 391 -4.33 -19.97 17.48
CA PRO A 391 -3.16 -19.12 17.60
C PRO A 391 -2.33 -19.38 18.87
N ALA A 392 -2.96 -19.79 19.96
CA ALA A 392 -2.27 -20.12 21.22
C ALA A 392 -1.37 -21.36 21.10
N SER A 393 -1.68 -22.24 20.14
CA SER A 393 -0.96 -23.47 19.85
C SER A 393 0.07 -23.32 18.72
N VAL A 394 0.10 -22.17 18.04
CA VAL A 394 1.04 -21.89 16.94
C VAL A 394 2.40 -21.49 17.52
N PRO A 395 3.50 -22.22 17.23
CA PRO A 395 4.84 -21.84 17.69
C PRO A 395 5.37 -20.57 17.02
N ALA A 396 5.18 -20.48 15.70
CA ALA A 396 5.56 -19.35 14.88
C ALA A 396 4.69 -19.28 13.62
N TRP A 397 4.40 -18.06 13.17
CA TRP A 397 3.76 -17.80 11.89
C TRP A 397 4.84 -17.62 10.83
N ARG A 398 4.85 -18.45 9.79
CA ARG A 398 5.76 -18.34 8.66
C ARG A 398 5.07 -17.63 7.52
N ILE A 399 5.63 -16.53 7.04
CA ILE A 399 5.05 -15.74 5.95
C ILE A 399 6.05 -15.68 4.80
N GLU A 400 5.59 -16.09 3.61
CA GLU A 400 6.30 -15.96 2.35
C GLU A 400 5.95 -14.61 1.70
N PHE A 401 6.97 -13.90 1.22
CA PHE A 401 6.82 -12.57 0.61
C PHE A 401 7.39 -12.49 -0.80
N THR A 402 6.77 -11.64 -1.62
CA THR A 402 7.41 -11.11 -2.83
C THR A 402 8.61 -10.24 -2.46
N GLN A 403 9.44 -9.90 -3.44
CA GLN A 403 10.64 -9.09 -3.20
C GLN A 403 10.29 -7.70 -2.63
N GLU A 404 9.17 -7.14 -3.09
CA GLU A 404 8.67 -5.83 -2.72
C GLU A 404 7.96 -5.83 -1.35
N GLY A 405 7.56 -7.01 -0.86
CA GLY A 405 6.98 -7.20 0.48
C GLY A 405 5.49 -7.51 0.53
N ALA A 406 4.89 -7.90 -0.58
CA ALA A 406 3.52 -8.44 -0.59
C ALA A 406 3.50 -9.84 0.05
N PRO A 407 2.61 -10.12 1.02
CA PRO A 407 2.43 -11.47 1.54
C PRO A 407 1.81 -12.37 0.48
N MET A 408 2.34 -13.59 0.35
CA MET A 408 1.88 -14.57 -0.63
C MET A 408 1.29 -15.82 0.01
N ARG A 409 1.84 -16.21 1.17
CA ARG A 409 1.45 -17.44 1.85
C ARG A 409 1.76 -17.37 3.33
N VAL A 410 0.91 -18.00 4.14
CA VAL A 410 1.11 -18.15 5.59
C VAL A 410 1.06 -19.63 5.97
N GLU A 411 2.06 -20.09 6.72
CA GLU A 411 2.14 -21.44 7.27
C GLU A 411 2.38 -21.41 8.79
N VAL A 412 2.13 -22.54 9.45
CA VAL A 412 2.53 -22.77 10.84
C VAL A 412 3.95 -23.35 10.87
N ALA A 413 4.91 -22.56 11.33
CA ALA A 413 6.27 -23.03 11.56
C ALA A 413 6.35 -23.85 12.86
N ARG A 414 7.20 -24.88 12.83
CA ARG A 414 7.35 -25.84 13.96
C ARG A 414 8.26 -25.33 15.07
N THR A 415 9.15 -24.39 14.74
CA THR A 415 10.16 -23.88 15.66
C THR A 415 9.69 -22.52 16.16
N PRO A 416 9.53 -22.32 17.48
CA PRO A 416 9.17 -21.02 18.02
C PRO A 416 10.31 -20.02 17.81
N VAL A 417 9.93 -18.75 17.62
CA VAL A 417 10.87 -17.63 17.49
C VAL A 417 10.47 -16.52 18.46
N GLU A 418 11.46 -15.84 19.06
CA GLU A 418 11.22 -14.77 20.04
C GLU A 418 10.95 -13.41 19.38
N ARG A 419 11.37 -13.25 18.12
CA ARG A 419 11.23 -12.05 17.30
C ARG A 419 11.24 -12.43 15.82
N ALA A 420 10.93 -11.49 14.93
CA ALA A 420 11.03 -11.73 13.49
C ALA A 420 12.41 -12.28 13.08
N THR A 421 12.43 -13.41 12.40
CA THR A 421 13.65 -14.05 11.86
C THR A 421 13.48 -14.37 10.39
N VAL A 422 14.58 -14.23 9.63
CA VAL A 422 14.61 -14.63 8.22
C VAL A 422 14.88 -16.13 8.16
N ASP A 423 13.92 -16.90 7.65
CA ASP A 423 14.10 -18.33 7.39
C ASP A 423 14.85 -18.56 6.06
N GLY A 424 14.49 -17.78 5.04
CA GLY A 424 15.04 -17.94 3.70
C GLY A 424 14.99 -16.66 2.85
N VAL A 425 15.88 -16.60 1.87
CA VAL A 425 15.84 -15.63 0.78
C VAL A 425 16.12 -16.34 -0.54
N SER A 426 15.52 -15.84 -1.62
CA SER A 426 15.73 -16.37 -2.97
C SER A 426 17.17 -16.13 -3.45
N LEU A 427 17.61 -16.96 -4.40
CA LEU A 427 18.91 -16.80 -5.06
C LEU A 427 19.06 -15.40 -5.69
N ARG A 428 17.96 -14.82 -6.17
CA ARG A 428 17.96 -13.45 -6.72
C ARG A 428 18.41 -12.44 -5.67
N ILE A 429 17.81 -12.44 -4.48
CA ILE A 429 18.23 -11.56 -3.38
C ILE A 429 19.70 -11.84 -3.02
N TRP A 430 20.05 -13.12 -2.92
CA TRP A 430 21.39 -13.54 -2.51
C TRP A 430 22.50 -13.09 -3.48
N LEU A 431 22.25 -13.13 -4.79
CA LEU A 431 23.22 -12.85 -5.85
C LEU A 431 23.23 -11.39 -6.31
N THR A 432 22.06 -10.74 -6.36
CA THR A 432 21.92 -9.45 -7.08
C THR A 432 21.79 -8.23 -6.17
N SER A 433 21.75 -8.42 -4.85
CA SER A 433 21.39 -7.35 -3.89
C SER A 433 20.04 -6.70 -4.24
N ALA A 434 19.10 -7.50 -4.76
CA ALA A 434 17.77 -7.02 -5.06
C ALA A 434 17.15 -6.39 -3.80
N SER A 435 16.48 -5.24 -3.99
CA SER A 435 15.98 -4.46 -2.88
C SER A 435 14.79 -5.16 -2.22
N THR A 436 14.88 -5.40 -0.91
CA THR A 436 13.76 -5.86 -0.09
C THR A 436 13.04 -4.68 0.58
N ASN A 437 12.95 -3.55 -0.11
CA ASN A 437 12.52 -2.26 0.48
C ASN A 437 13.28 -1.91 1.79
N ARG A 438 14.55 -2.37 1.90
CA ARG A 438 15.42 -2.23 3.08
C ARG A 438 14.91 -2.95 4.34
N VAL A 439 13.97 -3.89 4.24
CA VAL A 439 13.53 -4.67 5.40
C VAL A 439 14.57 -5.71 5.80
N LEU A 440 15.39 -6.20 4.87
CA LEU A 440 16.46 -7.17 5.15
C LEU A 440 17.85 -6.60 4.89
N GLN A 441 18.84 -7.08 5.64
CA GLN A 441 20.26 -6.87 5.38
C GLN A 441 21.03 -8.18 5.44
N ARG A 442 22.11 -8.27 4.66
CA ARG A 442 23.03 -9.41 4.69
C ARG A 442 23.98 -9.29 5.87
N ARG A 443 24.13 -10.38 6.64
CA ARG A 443 25.10 -10.52 7.73
C ARG A 443 25.94 -11.78 7.52
N GLY A 444 27.09 -11.61 6.90
CA GLY A 444 27.95 -12.74 6.52
C GLY A 444 27.27 -13.64 5.48
N ILE A 445 26.96 -14.88 5.87
CA ILE A 445 26.31 -15.88 5.01
C ILE A 445 24.79 -15.95 5.19
N SER A 446 24.22 -15.19 6.12
CA SER A 446 22.78 -15.15 6.39
C SER A 446 22.19 -13.75 6.15
N PHE A 447 20.88 -13.64 6.31
CA PHE A 447 20.14 -12.40 6.30
C PHE A 447 19.45 -12.20 7.65
N GLU A 448 19.25 -10.94 8.02
CA GLU A 448 18.47 -10.55 9.20
C GLU A 448 17.61 -9.33 8.88
N PRO A 449 16.50 -9.11 9.61
CA PRO A 449 15.74 -7.87 9.49
C PRO A 449 16.60 -6.66 9.89
N THR A 450 16.44 -5.55 9.17
CA THR A 450 16.97 -4.25 9.58
C THR A 450 16.09 -3.64 10.67
N ARG A 451 16.46 -2.47 11.21
CA ARG A 451 15.53 -1.68 12.06
C ARG A 451 14.18 -1.44 11.38
N ARG A 452 14.18 -1.11 10.08
CA ARG A 452 12.94 -0.95 9.31
C ARG A 452 12.20 -2.28 9.18
N GLY A 453 12.94 -3.37 8.94
CA GLY A 453 12.35 -4.71 8.88
C GLY A 453 11.65 -5.10 10.17
N TYR A 454 12.30 -4.92 11.32
CA TYR A 454 11.66 -5.19 12.62
C TYR A 454 10.41 -4.34 12.83
N GLN A 455 10.42 -3.06 12.46
CA GLN A 455 9.22 -2.21 12.51
C GLN A 455 8.11 -2.74 11.60
N THR A 456 8.42 -3.05 10.34
CA THR A 456 7.44 -3.61 9.38
C THR A 456 6.87 -4.93 9.88
N PHE A 457 7.71 -5.85 10.36
CA PHE A 457 7.24 -7.16 10.81
C PHE A 457 6.50 -7.09 12.15
N ALA A 458 6.79 -6.10 13.00
CA ALA A 458 6.02 -5.85 14.21
C ALA A 458 4.58 -5.42 13.86
N LEU A 459 4.37 -4.69 12.75
CA LEU A 459 3.02 -4.34 12.28
C LEU A 459 2.19 -5.59 11.97
N TYR A 460 2.76 -6.59 11.30
CA TYR A 460 2.07 -7.87 11.06
C TYR A 460 1.68 -8.57 12.37
N SER A 461 2.52 -8.50 13.39
CA SER A 461 2.30 -9.14 14.71
C SER A 461 1.59 -8.26 15.75
N THR A 462 1.12 -7.07 15.37
CA THR A 462 0.43 -6.17 16.31
C THR A 462 -0.98 -6.67 16.61
N THR A 463 -1.38 -6.60 17.86
CA THR A 463 -2.74 -6.88 18.33
C THR A 463 -3.33 -5.61 18.95
N VAL A 464 -4.62 -5.66 19.32
CA VAL A 464 -5.29 -4.57 20.02
C VAL A 464 -4.59 -4.17 21.33
N ASP A 465 -3.94 -5.11 22.02
CA ASP A 465 -3.34 -4.91 23.34
C ASP A 465 -1.81 -4.80 23.30
N GLN A 466 -1.17 -5.21 22.20
CA GLN A 466 0.27 -5.38 22.16
C GLN A 466 0.88 -5.05 20.79
N VAL A 467 1.95 -4.26 20.83
CA VAL A 467 2.91 -4.11 19.73
C VAL A 467 4.24 -4.75 20.13
N PRO A 468 4.76 -5.73 19.37
CA PRO A 468 6.07 -6.30 19.66
C PRO A 468 7.18 -5.26 19.57
N ARG A 469 8.17 -5.31 20.46
CA ARG A 469 9.38 -4.46 20.43
C ARG A 469 10.61 -5.35 20.28
N TRP A 470 11.29 -5.27 19.13
CA TRP A 470 12.41 -6.16 18.76
C TRP A 470 13.72 -5.43 18.42
#